data_AF-A0A9P9YYS4-F1
#
_entry.id   AF-A0A9P9YYS4-F1
#
_cell.length_a   1.000
_cell.length_b   1.000
_cell.length_c   1.000
_cell.angle_alpha   90.00
_cell.angle_beta   90.00
_cell.angle_gamma   90.00
#
_symmetry.space_group_name_H-M   'P 1'
#
loop_
_entity.id
_entity.type
_entity.pdbx_description
1 polymer ?
#
loop_
_entity_poly.entity_id
_entity_poly.type
_entity_poly.pdbx_seq_one_letter_code
_entity_poly.pdbx_strand_id
1 'polypeptide(L)'
;MKTPLFVSGLTSKSSAELVGRARRSGYCVFGETLASSLGRSMSAVPKGDRIYCITSPPIRESAETPRQLMKSLAYDDLQLTGSDNCTFNKEHKALGKGDFTKIPNGVNGLEDRMSLVWEKGVHAGLLDPCRFVAVTSTNAAKIFNIYPQKGRIAVGSDADIVIWNPNATRTISKDTHHHACDFNIFEGMTVHGVCEFVLVRGRICAEQGNVRVAEGFGRFIPTPVRPPFVYDIIEGKVQSPPEEQHEEKQNGNVAKRFAELDIQIPVQEPISAMLAGNLAMPAEGSLCSTPSVRGRVDGKRDMQESSFSISEELDRSGVRACIKVKNPPGGKSSGFW
;
A
#
# COMPACT_ATOMS: atom_id res chain seq x y z
N MET A 1 15.80 -12.98 18.96
CA MET A 1 14.84 -13.47 17.95
C MET A 1 15.02 -12.60 16.71
N LYS A 2 15.16 -13.20 15.51
CA LYS A 2 15.15 -12.42 14.26
C LYS A 2 13.68 -12.13 13.92
N THR A 3 13.33 -10.85 13.70
CA THR A 3 11.95 -10.43 13.42
C THR A 3 11.86 -9.88 11.99
N PRO A 4 10.89 -10.32 11.17
CA PRO A 4 10.69 -9.73 9.85
C PRO A 4 10.22 -8.29 9.97
N LEU A 5 10.65 -7.43 9.04
CA LEU A 5 10.24 -6.03 8.98
C LEU A 5 9.55 -5.73 7.66
N PHE A 6 8.44 -5.02 7.73
CA PHE A 6 7.74 -4.47 6.58
C PHE A 6 7.80 -2.94 6.64
N VAL A 7 8.37 -2.31 5.62
CA VAL A 7 8.46 -0.85 5.51
C VAL A 7 7.43 -0.37 4.50
N SER A 8 6.35 0.23 4.99
CA SER A 8 5.27 0.79 4.17
C SER A 8 5.61 2.19 3.65
N GLY A 9 4.93 2.61 2.59
CA GLY A 9 4.95 4.02 2.17
C GLY A 9 6.30 4.56 1.70
N LEU A 10 7.15 3.74 1.08
CA LEU A 10 8.47 4.17 0.59
C LEU A 10 8.32 5.12 -0.61
N THR A 11 8.66 6.39 -0.40
CA THR A 11 8.52 7.44 -1.43
C THR A 11 9.84 7.91 -2.04
N SER A 12 11.02 7.51 -1.52
CA SER A 12 12.32 7.98 -2.03
C SER A 12 13.22 6.85 -2.55
N LYS A 13 14.05 7.19 -3.55
CA LYS A 13 15.14 6.33 -4.04
C LYS A 13 16.03 5.82 -2.91
N SER A 14 16.51 6.71 -2.05
CA SER A 14 17.41 6.37 -0.94
C SER A 14 16.82 5.35 0.04
N SER A 15 15.51 5.45 0.31
CA SER A 15 14.81 4.51 1.18
C SER A 15 14.65 3.14 0.52
N ALA A 16 14.36 3.09 -0.78
CA ALA A 16 14.27 1.85 -1.54
C ALA A 16 15.63 1.14 -1.66
N GLU A 17 16.71 1.90 -1.90
CA GLU A 17 18.08 1.37 -1.94
C GLU A 17 18.53 0.81 -0.59
N LEU A 18 18.13 1.43 0.52
CA LEU A 18 18.42 0.92 1.86
C LEU A 18 17.72 -0.41 2.11
N VAL A 19 16.44 -0.52 1.74
CA VAL A 19 15.66 -1.77 1.80
C VAL A 19 16.31 -2.85 0.94
N GLY A 20 16.66 -2.54 -0.31
CA GLY A 20 17.36 -3.46 -1.20
C GLY A 20 18.69 -3.95 -0.65
N ARG A 21 19.51 -3.04 -0.08
CA ARG A 21 20.78 -3.41 0.57
C ARG A 21 20.58 -4.33 1.77
N ALA A 22 19.58 -4.06 2.61
CA ALA A 22 19.25 -4.90 3.74
C ALA A 22 18.87 -6.32 3.29
N ARG A 23 18.05 -6.43 2.24
CA ARG A 23 17.66 -7.71 1.64
C ARG A 23 18.85 -8.50 1.11
N ARG A 24 19.73 -7.86 0.33
CA ARG A 24 20.98 -8.47 -0.17
C ARG A 24 21.92 -8.90 0.95
N SER A 25 21.86 -8.24 2.09
CA SER A 25 22.62 -8.62 3.30
C SER A 25 21.98 -9.74 4.11
N GLY A 26 20.91 -10.36 3.60
CA GLY A 26 20.21 -11.49 4.23
C GLY A 26 19.19 -11.10 5.31
N TYR A 27 18.86 -9.82 5.46
CA TYR A 27 17.79 -9.40 6.37
C TYR A 27 16.41 -9.69 5.78
N CYS A 28 15.50 -10.21 6.61
CA CYS A 28 14.10 -10.41 6.23
C CYS A 28 13.35 -9.06 6.30
N VAL A 29 13.52 -8.26 5.24
CA VAL A 29 12.89 -6.96 5.07
C VAL A 29 12.06 -6.95 3.81
N PHE A 30 10.86 -6.38 3.90
CA PHE A 30 9.97 -6.11 2.79
C PHE A 30 9.72 -4.61 2.66
N GLY A 31 9.57 -4.14 1.43
CA GLY A 31 9.27 -2.75 1.11
C GLY A 31 8.04 -2.62 0.23
N GLU A 32 7.19 -1.66 0.57
CA GLU A 32 6.05 -1.22 -0.22
C GLU A 32 6.26 0.22 -0.66
N THR A 33 6.02 0.49 -1.95
CA THR A 33 5.90 1.86 -2.48
C THR A 33 4.45 2.16 -2.86
N LEU A 34 4.14 3.43 -3.12
CA LEU A 34 2.78 3.92 -3.27
C LEU A 34 2.49 4.35 -4.71
N ALA A 35 1.23 4.17 -5.14
CA ALA A 35 0.71 4.68 -6.41
C ALA A 35 1.03 6.17 -6.61
N SER A 36 0.96 6.98 -5.55
CA SER A 36 1.31 8.40 -5.59
C SER A 36 2.77 8.65 -5.99
N SER A 37 3.70 7.86 -5.47
CA SER A 37 5.15 8.00 -5.71
C SER A 37 5.60 7.35 -7.02
N LEU A 38 4.86 6.35 -7.52
CA LEU A 38 5.06 5.79 -8.86
C LEU A 38 4.41 6.68 -9.94
N GLY A 39 3.27 7.28 -9.64
CA GLY A 39 2.49 8.07 -10.60
C GLY A 39 2.98 9.51 -10.75
N ARG A 40 3.52 10.14 -9.71
CA ARG A 40 3.76 11.58 -9.69
C ARG A 40 5.09 11.95 -9.02
N SER A 41 5.72 13.02 -9.50
CA SER A 41 6.73 13.79 -8.76
C SER A 41 6.17 15.17 -8.43
N MET A 42 6.63 15.80 -7.36
CA MET A 42 6.15 17.13 -6.96
C MET A 42 6.59 18.22 -7.95
N SER A 43 7.67 18.00 -8.71
CA SER A 43 8.10 18.87 -9.81
C SER A 43 7.09 18.95 -10.95
N ALA A 44 6.30 17.89 -11.19
CA ALA A 44 5.27 17.86 -12.21
C ALA A 44 3.94 18.50 -11.76
N VAL A 45 3.84 18.94 -10.50
CA VAL A 45 2.61 19.53 -9.94
C VAL A 45 2.72 21.06 -9.94
N PRO A 46 1.77 21.78 -10.58
CA PRO A 46 1.71 23.24 -10.50
C PRO A 46 1.69 23.71 -9.04
N LYS A 47 2.43 24.80 -8.73
CA LYS A 47 2.59 25.28 -7.34
C LYS A 47 1.26 25.48 -6.60
N GLY A 48 0.23 25.97 -7.30
CA GLY A 48 -1.12 26.18 -6.73
C GLY A 48 -1.84 24.89 -6.33
N ASP A 49 -1.51 23.77 -6.96
CA ASP A 49 -2.19 22.48 -6.76
C ASP A 49 -1.43 21.56 -5.79
N ARG A 50 -0.21 21.93 -5.39
CA ARG A 50 0.62 21.13 -4.47
C ARG A 50 -0.06 20.87 -3.12
N ILE A 51 -0.95 21.77 -2.68
CA ILE A 51 -1.75 21.61 -1.46
C ILE A 51 -2.60 20.32 -1.49
N TYR A 52 -3.05 19.87 -2.66
CA TYR A 52 -3.85 18.66 -2.83
C TYR A 52 -3.01 17.38 -2.80
N CYS A 53 -1.69 17.50 -2.99
CA CYS A 53 -0.74 16.38 -3.01
C CYS A 53 -0.03 16.14 -1.66
N ILE A 54 -0.42 16.85 -0.60
CA ILE A 54 0.17 16.71 0.74
C ILE A 54 -0.19 15.35 1.35
N THR A 55 0.84 14.55 1.61
CA THR A 55 0.78 13.24 2.28
C THR A 55 2.10 12.97 3.02
N SER A 56 2.13 11.91 3.85
CA SER A 56 3.27 11.55 4.69
C SER A 56 3.57 10.05 4.60
N PRO A 57 4.77 9.63 4.14
CA PRO A 57 5.88 10.47 3.68
C PRO A 57 5.54 11.24 2.38
N PRO A 58 6.16 12.42 2.13
CA PRO A 58 5.79 13.26 1.00
C PRO A 58 6.18 12.64 -0.33
N ILE A 59 5.41 12.97 -1.37
CA ILE A 59 5.80 12.77 -2.78
C ILE A 59 7.04 13.63 -3.06
N ARG A 60 8.07 13.03 -3.67
CA ARG A 60 9.38 13.68 -3.82
C ARG A 60 9.42 14.63 -5.01
N GLU A 61 10.27 15.65 -4.91
CA GLU A 61 10.46 16.66 -5.96
C GLU A 61 11.11 16.09 -7.23
N SER A 62 12.09 15.20 -7.11
CA SER A 62 12.83 14.68 -8.27
C SER A 62 11.92 13.92 -9.23
N ALA A 63 11.93 14.33 -10.51
CA ALA A 63 11.22 13.69 -11.61
C ALA A 63 11.66 12.24 -11.87
N GLU A 64 12.86 11.87 -11.44
CA GLU A 64 13.39 10.50 -11.58
C GLU A 64 12.87 9.54 -10.50
N THR A 65 12.39 10.06 -9.36
CA THR A 65 11.96 9.23 -8.22
C THR A 65 10.96 8.13 -8.63
N PRO A 66 9.90 8.42 -9.42
CA PRO A 66 8.94 7.40 -9.80
C PRO A 66 9.56 6.27 -10.63
N ARG A 67 10.46 6.61 -11.58
CA ARG A 67 11.18 5.62 -12.41
C ARG A 67 12.11 4.76 -11.56
N GLN A 68 12.80 5.36 -10.58
CA GLN A 68 13.71 4.66 -9.68
C GLN A 68 12.97 3.68 -8.75
N LEU A 69 11.84 4.10 -8.19
CA LEU A 69 10.98 3.21 -7.39
C LEU A 69 10.43 2.05 -8.24
N MET A 70 10.07 2.31 -9.50
CA MET A 70 9.65 1.26 -10.42
C MET A 70 10.78 0.27 -10.74
N LYS A 71 12.03 0.73 -10.90
CA LYS A 71 13.20 -0.15 -11.01
C LYS A 71 13.40 -1.01 -9.77
N SER A 72 13.24 -0.45 -8.57
CA SER A 72 13.32 -1.22 -7.32
C SER A 72 12.21 -2.28 -7.22
N LEU A 73 11.04 -2.04 -7.80
CA LEU A 73 10.02 -3.08 -7.97
C LEU A 73 10.45 -4.14 -8.98
N ALA A 74 11.09 -3.75 -10.09
CA ALA A 74 11.57 -4.69 -11.11
C ALA A 74 12.66 -5.63 -10.59
N TYR A 75 13.58 -5.12 -9.76
CA TYR A 75 14.70 -5.85 -9.17
C TYR A 75 14.36 -6.59 -7.86
N ASP A 76 13.10 -6.56 -7.43
CA ASP A 76 12.67 -7.14 -6.15
C ASP A 76 13.36 -6.57 -4.90
N ASP A 77 13.91 -5.36 -5.00
CA ASP A 77 14.26 -4.54 -3.84
C ASP A 77 12.99 -4.17 -3.06
N LEU A 78 11.92 -3.83 -3.79
CA LEU A 78 10.57 -3.60 -3.27
C LEU A 78 9.63 -4.69 -3.79
N GLN A 79 8.72 -5.16 -2.95
CA GLN A 79 7.89 -6.33 -3.26
C GLN A 79 6.46 -5.95 -3.60
N LEU A 80 6.00 -4.76 -3.17
CA LEU A 80 4.59 -4.39 -3.17
C LEU A 80 4.32 -2.97 -3.60
N THR A 81 3.10 -2.79 -4.13
CA THR A 81 2.51 -1.50 -4.42
C THR A 81 1.22 -1.32 -3.63
N GLY A 82 1.20 -0.30 -2.78
CA GLY A 82 0.01 0.19 -2.07
C GLY A 82 -0.53 1.47 -2.69
N SER A 83 -1.62 1.99 -2.13
CA SER A 83 -2.15 3.31 -2.50
C SER A 83 -2.08 4.32 -1.35
N ASP A 84 -2.06 3.86 -0.10
CA ASP A 84 -2.26 4.71 1.09
C ASP A 84 -3.45 5.67 0.90
N ASN A 85 -4.55 5.12 0.38
CA ASN A 85 -5.68 5.90 -0.06
C ASN A 85 -6.41 6.52 1.14
N CYS A 86 -6.18 7.81 1.34
CA CYS A 86 -6.78 8.62 2.40
C CYS A 86 -7.22 9.95 1.79
N THR A 87 -8.49 10.05 1.41
CA THR A 87 -8.98 11.13 0.55
C THR A 87 -9.72 12.20 1.34
N PHE A 88 -9.44 13.46 0.99
CA PHE A 88 -10.12 14.65 1.49
C PHE A 88 -10.56 15.50 0.30
N ASN A 89 -11.65 16.25 0.42
CA ASN A 89 -12.03 17.24 -0.60
C ASN A 89 -11.09 18.46 -0.58
N LYS A 90 -11.11 19.26 -1.64
CA LYS A 90 -10.34 20.52 -1.74
C LYS A 90 -10.62 21.47 -0.58
N GLU A 91 -11.88 21.56 -0.14
CA GLU A 91 -12.29 22.41 0.98
C GLU A 91 -11.58 22.02 2.29
N HIS A 92 -11.42 20.73 2.57
CA HIS A 92 -10.71 20.23 3.74
C HIS A 92 -9.21 20.50 3.64
N LYS A 93 -8.62 20.31 2.46
CA LYS A 93 -7.20 20.65 2.20
C LYS A 93 -6.94 22.15 2.39
N ALA A 94 -7.89 22.99 1.98
CA ALA A 94 -7.79 24.44 2.08
C ALA A 94 -7.78 24.98 3.52
N LEU A 95 -8.22 24.19 4.52
CA LEU A 95 -8.15 24.58 5.93
C LEU A 95 -6.70 24.85 6.40
N GLY A 96 -5.71 24.22 5.76
CA GLY A 96 -4.29 24.47 6.01
C GLY A 96 -3.67 25.57 5.13
N LYS A 97 -4.47 26.39 4.44
CA LYS A 97 -3.95 27.52 3.66
C LYS A 97 -3.30 28.54 4.60
N GLY A 98 -1.98 28.65 4.51
CA GLY A 98 -1.17 29.51 5.40
C GLY A 98 -0.45 28.76 6.53
N ASP A 99 -0.76 27.48 6.74
CA ASP A 99 -0.08 26.61 7.72
C ASP A 99 -0.16 25.15 7.26
N PHE A 100 0.91 24.67 6.62
CA PHE A 100 0.93 23.34 6.01
C PHE A 100 0.72 22.21 7.02
N THR A 101 1.00 22.44 8.31
CA THR A 101 0.85 21.44 9.38
C THR A 101 -0.62 21.12 9.65
N LYS A 102 -1.54 22.01 9.26
CA LYS A 102 -2.99 21.83 9.39
C LYS A 102 -3.64 21.21 8.16
N ILE A 103 -2.88 20.95 7.09
CA ILE A 103 -3.42 20.27 5.91
C ILE A 103 -3.61 18.79 6.26
N PRO A 104 -4.83 18.24 6.13
CA PRO A 104 -5.03 16.81 6.36
C PRO A 104 -4.19 16.01 5.36
N ASN A 105 -3.40 15.05 5.86
CA ASN A 105 -2.48 14.27 5.05
C ASN A 105 -3.20 13.10 4.37
N GLY A 106 -2.97 12.93 3.06
CA GLY A 106 -3.54 11.82 2.31
C GLY A 106 -3.91 12.19 0.87
N VAL A 107 -3.91 11.21 -0.02
CA VAL A 107 -4.21 11.37 -1.45
C VAL A 107 -5.05 10.20 -1.96
N ASN A 108 -5.62 10.35 -3.17
CA ASN A 108 -6.25 9.25 -3.88
C ASN A 108 -5.22 8.34 -4.54
N GLY A 109 -5.61 7.09 -4.81
CA GLY A 109 -4.79 6.18 -5.61
C GLY A 109 -5.28 4.73 -5.64
N LEU A 110 -6.37 4.39 -4.94
CA LEU A 110 -6.91 3.03 -4.95
C LEU A 110 -7.28 2.55 -6.36
N GLU A 111 -8.06 3.35 -7.09
CA GLU A 111 -8.57 3.01 -8.43
C GLU A 111 -7.44 3.01 -9.48
N ASP A 112 -6.56 4.00 -9.42
CA ASP A 112 -5.55 4.22 -10.47
C ASP A 112 -4.28 3.37 -10.31
N ARG A 113 -4.05 2.76 -9.14
CA ARG A 113 -2.82 2.01 -8.82
C ARG A 113 -2.40 1.04 -9.91
N MET A 114 -3.32 0.18 -10.36
CA MET A 114 -2.96 -0.86 -11.33
C MET A 114 -2.60 -0.28 -12.70
N SER A 115 -3.38 0.69 -13.21
CA SER A 115 -3.05 1.32 -14.50
C SER A 115 -1.76 2.14 -14.43
N LEU A 116 -1.44 2.77 -13.29
CA LEU A 116 -0.17 3.48 -13.12
C LEU A 116 1.03 2.54 -13.10
N VAL A 117 0.93 1.39 -12.40
CA VAL A 117 1.98 0.37 -12.40
C VAL A 117 2.12 -0.25 -13.79
N TRP A 118 1.02 -0.46 -14.51
CA TRP A 118 1.05 -0.95 -15.88
C TRP A 118 1.71 0.05 -16.84
N GLU A 119 1.23 1.29 -16.88
CA GLU A 119 1.75 2.35 -17.75
C GLU A 119 3.25 2.57 -17.53
N LYS A 120 3.65 2.78 -16.28
CA LYS A 120 5.03 3.16 -15.95
C LYS A 120 5.96 1.99 -15.74
N GLY A 121 5.41 0.79 -15.61
CA GLY A 121 6.15 -0.45 -15.42
C GLY A 121 6.14 -1.28 -16.69
N VAL A 122 5.00 -1.87 -17.02
CA VAL A 122 4.89 -2.83 -18.14
C VAL A 122 5.01 -2.14 -19.50
N HIS A 123 4.21 -1.11 -19.75
CA HIS A 123 4.21 -0.40 -21.03
C HIS A 123 5.55 0.33 -21.26
N ALA A 124 6.14 0.91 -20.21
CA ALA A 124 7.48 1.49 -20.24
C ALA A 124 8.62 0.46 -20.42
N GLY A 125 8.32 -0.84 -20.40
CA GLY A 125 9.28 -1.92 -20.55
C GLY A 125 10.19 -2.13 -19.34
N LEU A 126 9.78 -1.71 -18.14
CA LEU A 126 10.49 -1.90 -16.87
C LEU A 126 10.06 -3.17 -16.12
N LEU A 127 8.82 -3.60 -16.30
CA LEU A 127 8.26 -4.81 -15.70
C LEU A 127 7.74 -5.73 -16.81
N ASP A 128 7.90 -7.04 -16.64
CA ASP A 128 7.06 -7.98 -17.39
C ASP A 128 5.65 -8.11 -16.73
N PRO A 129 4.64 -8.65 -17.44
CA PRO A 129 3.30 -8.85 -16.88
C PRO A 129 3.24 -9.78 -15.66
N CYS A 130 4.14 -10.77 -15.53
CA CYS A 130 4.22 -11.64 -14.37
C CYS A 130 4.70 -10.87 -13.13
N ARG A 131 5.70 -9.99 -13.30
CA ARG A 131 6.19 -9.11 -12.24
C ARG A 131 5.12 -8.09 -11.84
N PHE A 132 4.35 -7.57 -12.79
CA PHE A 132 3.17 -6.75 -12.51
C PHE A 132 2.17 -7.49 -11.60
N VAL A 133 1.82 -8.75 -11.89
CA VAL A 133 0.95 -9.56 -11.04
C VAL A 133 1.56 -9.76 -9.64
N ALA A 134 2.88 -10.00 -9.57
CA ALA A 134 3.59 -10.20 -8.32
C ALA A 134 3.48 -9.00 -7.38
N VAL A 135 3.82 -7.80 -7.88
CA VAL A 135 3.89 -6.57 -7.07
C VAL A 135 2.52 -5.93 -6.80
N THR A 136 1.47 -6.37 -7.50
CA THR A 136 0.11 -5.87 -7.31
C THR A 136 -0.80 -6.81 -6.52
N SER A 137 -0.47 -8.10 -6.43
CA SER A 137 -1.31 -9.11 -5.75
C SER A 137 -0.55 -10.26 -5.08
N THR A 138 0.25 -11.05 -5.82
CA THR A 138 0.77 -12.33 -5.34
C THR A 138 1.69 -12.17 -4.13
N ASN A 139 2.57 -11.17 -4.14
CA ASN A 139 3.48 -10.94 -3.03
C ASN A 139 2.72 -10.53 -1.77
N ALA A 140 1.65 -9.72 -1.90
CA ALA A 140 0.83 -9.31 -0.76
C ALA A 140 0.16 -10.54 -0.15
N ALA A 141 -0.40 -11.41 -0.99
CA ALA A 141 -1.03 -12.64 -0.53
C ALA A 141 -0.05 -13.56 0.21
N LYS A 142 1.20 -13.67 -0.25
CA LYS A 142 2.23 -14.47 0.40
C LYS A 142 2.68 -13.86 1.73
N ILE A 143 2.96 -12.56 1.75
CA ILE A 143 3.44 -11.83 2.94
C ILE A 143 2.36 -11.81 4.03
N PHE A 144 1.09 -11.61 3.68
CA PHE A 144 -0.03 -11.55 4.62
C PHE A 144 -0.76 -12.90 4.81
N ASN A 145 -0.12 -14.00 4.42
CA ASN A 145 -0.55 -15.37 4.69
C ASN A 145 -1.94 -15.79 4.16
N ILE A 146 -2.30 -15.33 2.96
CA ILE A 146 -3.56 -15.66 2.27
C ILE A 146 -3.33 -16.22 0.86
N TYR A 147 -2.10 -16.66 0.56
CA TYR A 147 -1.76 -17.36 -0.68
C TYR A 147 -1.92 -18.88 -0.50
N PRO A 148 -2.46 -19.64 -1.47
CA PRO A 148 -2.93 -19.21 -2.79
C PRO A 148 -4.42 -18.83 -2.82
N GLN A 149 -5.11 -18.69 -1.68
CA GLN A 149 -6.52 -18.28 -1.67
C GLN A 149 -6.73 -16.97 -2.46
N LYS A 150 -5.82 -16.00 -2.31
CA LYS A 150 -5.74 -14.77 -3.10
C LYS A 150 -4.44 -14.71 -3.91
N GLY A 151 -4.43 -13.86 -4.93
CA GLY A 151 -3.21 -13.52 -5.69
C GLY A 151 -2.69 -14.64 -6.59
N ARG A 152 -3.51 -15.63 -6.94
CA ARG A 152 -3.21 -16.67 -7.93
C ARG A 152 -4.48 -17.10 -8.65
N ILE A 153 -4.39 -17.32 -9.96
CA ILE A 153 -5.41 -18.04 -10.72
C ILE A 153 -5.04 -19.53 -10.67
N ALA A 154 -5.73 -20.29 -9.85
CA ALA A 154 -5.55 -21.73 -9.71
C ALA A 154 -6.84 -22.39 -9.18
N VAL A 155 -6.99 -23.70 -9.42
CA VAL A 155 -8.08 -24.46 -8.82
C VAL A 155 -7.99 -24.36 -7.29
N GLY A 156 -9.10 -24.00 -6.64
CA GLY A 156 -9.18 -23.79 -5.20
C GLY A 156 -8.90 -22.36 -4.72
N SER A 157 -8.41 -21.47 -5.57
CA SER A 157 -8.29 -20.03 -5.27
C SER A 157 -9.64 -19.33 -5.37
N ASP A 158 -9.80 -18.21 -4.66
CA ASP A 158 -10.99 -17.37 -4.82
C ASP A 158 -11.02 -16.77 -6.24
N ALA A 159 -12.21 -16.75 -6.85
CA ALA A 159 -12.43 -16.17 -8.17
C ALA A 159 -12.47 -14.62 -8.12
N ASP A 160 -11.39 -14.03 -7.61
CA ASP A 160 -11.09 -12.60 -7.64
C ASP A 160 -10.18 -12.33 -8.85
N ILE A 161 -10.80 -11.99 -9.99
CA ILE A 161 -10.16 -12.00 -11.31
C ILE A 161 -10.39 -10.66 -11.98
N VAL A 162 -9.35 -10.13 -12.61
CA VAL A 162 -9.43 -8.92 -13.44
C VAL A 162 -9.21 -9.32 -14.89
N ILE A 163 -10.17 -8.97 -15.76
CA ILE A 163 -9.96 -9.01 -17.20
C ILE A 163 -9.32 -7.69 -17.60
N TRP A 164 -8.05 -7.79 -18.03
CA TRP A 164 -7.18 -6.65 -18.27
C TRP A 164 -6.88 -6.50 -19.76
N ASN A 165 -7.23 -5.35 -20.34
CA ASN A 165 -6.92 -5.03 -21.72
C ASN A 165 -5.60 -4.22 -21.77
N PRO A 166 -4.49 -4.81 -22.22
CA PRO A 166 -3.18 -4.15 -22.21
C PRO A 166 -3.05 -3.06 -23.26
N ASN A 167 -3.90 -3.08 -24.30
CA ASN A 167 -3.84 -2.17 -25.44
C ASN A 167 -4.83 -1.00 -25.33
N ALA A 168 -5.85 -1.14 -24.49
CA ALA A 168 -6.77 -0.06 -24.19
C ALA A 168 -6.07 1.06 -23.42
N THR A 169 -6.50 2.28 -23.68
CA THR A 169 -6.04 3.49 -23.01
C THR A 169 -7.20 4.20 -22.34
N ARG A 170 -6.91 4.91 -21.25
CA ARG A 170 -7.83 5.87 -20.63
C ARG A 170 -7.06 7.09 -20.14
N THR A 171 -7.73 8.24 -20.08
CA THR A 171 -7.19 9.42 -19.39
C THR A 171 -7.78 9.47 -17.99
N ILE A 172 -6.92 9.57 -16.97
CA ILE A 172 -7.35 9.69 -15.58
C ILE A 172 -7.96 11.07 -15.37
N SER A 173 -9.19 11.11 -14.86
CA SER A 173 -9.88 12.34 -14.51
C SER A 173 -10.77 12.19 -13.29
N LYS A 174 -10.89 13.25 -12.50
CA LYS A 174 -11.89 13.37 -11.41
C LYS A 174 -13.34 13.25 -11.92
N ASP A 175 -13.59 13.58 -13.19
CA ASP A 175 -14.96 13.56 -13.72
C ASP A 175 -15.41 12.14 -14.07
N THR A 176 -14.48 11.18 -14.16
CA THR A 176 -14.73 9.79 -14.54
C THR A 176 -14.31 8.77 -13.48
N HIS A 177 -13.62 9.19 -12.41
CA HIS A 177 -13.22 8.28 -11.34
C HIS A 177 -14.41 7.92 -10.43
N HIS A 178 -14.21 6.91 -9.58
CA HIS A 178 -15.20 6.40 -8.64
C HIS A 178 -14.90 6.81 -7.19
N HIS A 179 -13.91 7.69 -7.00
CA HIS A 179 -13.62 8.27 -5.68
C HIS A 179 -14.68 9.31 -5.30
N ALA A 180 -14.93 9.45 -4.00
CA ALA A 180 -15.82 10.49 -3.48
C ALA A 180 -15.16 11.89 -3.43
N CYS A 181 -13.84 11.99 -3.59
CA CYS A 181 -13.13 13.26 -3.52
C CYS A 181 -13.18 14.04 -4.83
N ASP A 182 -13.22 15.36 -4.74
CA ASP A 182 -13.42 16.30 -5.86
C ASP A 182 -12.15 16.64 -6.66
N PHE A 183 -11.12 15.78 -6.59
CA PHE A 183 -9.90 15.87 -7.40
C PHE A 183 -9.21 14.52 -7.57
N ASN A 184 -8.31 14.43 -8.55
CA ASN A 184 -7.40 13.31 -8.73
C ASN A 184 -5.95 13.82 -8.84
N ILE A 185 -5.02 13.29 -8.05
CA ILE A 185 -3.60 13.71 -8.14
C ILE A 185 -2.92 13.27 -9.44
N PHE A 186 -3.55 12.40 -10.23
CA PHE A 186 -3.08 11.95 -11.54
C PHE A 186 -3.88 12.55 -12.70
N GLU A 187 -4.62 13.64 -12.47
CA GLU A 187 -5.45 14.31 -13.47
C GLU A 187 -4.71 14.53 -14.81
N GLY A 188 -5.35 14.14 -15.91
CA GLY A 188 -4.87 14.30 -17.28
C GLY A 188 -3.84 13.26 -17.73
N MET A 189 -3.40 12.33 -16.87
CA MET A 189 -2.49 11.28 -17.29
C MET A 189 -3.21 10.27 -18.19
N THR A 190 -2.66 10.03 -19.38
CA THR A 190 -3.09 8.92 -20.24
C THR A 190 -2.32 7.66 -19.85
N VAL A 191 -3.03 6.57 -19.61
CA VAL A 191 -2.48 5.29 -19.16
C VAL A 191 -2.96 4.15 -20.04
N HIS A 192 -2.05 3.24 -20.39
CA HIS A 192 -2.36 1.93 -20.98
C HIS A 192 -2.71 0.93 -19.89
N GLY A 193 -3.38 -0.15 -20.29
CA GLY A 193 -3.82 -1.17 -19.36
C GLY A 193 -5.07 -0.72 -18.62
N VAL A 194 -6.21 -1.12 -19.16
CA VAL A 194 -7.52 -0.80 -18.59
C VAL A 194 -8.19 -2.09 -18.14
N CYS A 195 -8.77 -2.04 -16.95
CA CYS A 195 -9.62 -3.11 -16.45
C CYS A 195 -10.97 -3.06 -17.18
N GLU A 196 -11.31 -4.13 -17.90
CA GLU A 196 -12.60 -4.27 -18.56
C GLU A 196 -13.63 -4.91 -17.63
N PHE A 197 -13.21 -5.90 -16.86
CA PHE A 197 -14.06 -6.59 -15.89
C PHE A 197 -13.31 -6.83 -14.58
N VAL A 198 -14.02 -6.65 -13.47
CA VAL A 198 -13.58 -7.09 -12.14
C VAL A 198 -14.57 -8.12 -11.64
N LEU A 199 -14.08 -9.32 -11.36
CA LEU A 199 -14.83 -10.36 -10.68
C LEU A 199 -14.36 -10.43 -9.23
N VAL A 200 -15.31 -10.50 -8.30
CA VAL A 200 -15.04 -10.77 -6.88
C VAL A 200 -15.83 -12.01 -6.49
N ARG A 201 -15.14 -13.06 -6.06
CA ARG A 201 -15.72 -14.37 -5.72
C ARG A 201 -16.66 -14.90 -6.81
N GLY A 202 -16.26 -14.73 -8.07
CA GLY A 202 -16.96 -15.21 -9.26
C GLY A 202 -18.14 -14.36 -9.71
N ARG A 203 -18.39 -13.18 -9.12
CA ARG A 203 -19.42 -12.24 -9.55
C ARG A 203 -18.80 -11.02 -10.21
N ILE A 204 -19.35 -10.61 -11.35
CA ILE A 204 -18.96 -9.36 -12.02
C ILE A 204 -19.37 -8.20 -11.12
N CYS A 205 -18.38 -7.45 -10.64
CA CYS A 205 -18.52 -6.30 -9.75
C CYS A 205 -18.20 -4.97 -10.44
N ALA A 206 -17.44 -5.01 -11.54
CA ALA A 206 -17.29 -3.88 -12.45
C ALA A 206 -17.21 -4.38 -13.89
N GLU A 207 -17.81 -3.64 -14.80
CA GLU A 207 -17.84 -3.94 -16.24
C GLU A 207 -17.76 -2.63 -17.02
N GLN A 208 -16.75 -2.49 -17.87
CA GLN A 208 -16.56 -1.35 -18.79
C GLN A 208 -16.69 0.02 -18.08
N GLY A 209 -16.04 0.15 -16.93
CA GLY A 209 -16.07 1.38 -16.14
C GLY A 209 -17.33 1.57 -15.28
N ASN A 210 -18.30 0.65 -15.32
CA ASN A 210 -19.49 0.72 -14.46
C ASN A 210 -19.35 -0.22 -13.26
N VAL A 211 -19.38 0.34 -12.05
CA VAL A 211 -19.37 -0.44 -10.81
C VAL A 211 -20.78 -0.97 -10.52
N ARG A 212 -20.89 -2.27 -10.31
CA ARG A 212 -22.13 -2.99 -10.00
C ARG A 212 -21.92 -3.88 -8.78
N VAL A 213 -22.04 -3.30 -7.59
CA VAL A 213 -21.83 -4.01 -6.32
C VAL A 213 -22.98 -3.79 -5.36
N ALA A 214 -23.26 -4.81 -4.55
CA ALA A 214 -24.11 -4.67 -3.37
C ALA A 214 -23.23 -4.36 -2.16
N GLU A 215 -23.63 -3.36 -1.37
CA GLU A 215 -22.99 -3.06 -0.11
C GLU A 215 -22.95 -4.31 0.79
N GLY A 216 -21.84 -4.52 1.51
CA GLY A 216 -21.66 -5.68 2.38
C GLY A 216 -21.35 -7.00 1.67
N PHE A 217 -21.16 -7.02 0.34
CA PHE A 217 -20.75 -8.24 -0.37
C PHE A 217 -19.32 -8.70 -0.02
N GLY A 218 -18.44 -7.76 0.30
CA GLY A 218 -17.09 -8.00 0.78
C GLY A 218 -17.08 -8.79 2.09
N ARG A 219 -16.01 -9.55 2.34
CA ARG A 219 -15.85 -10.34 3.56
C ARG A 219 -14.49 -10.08 4.18
N PHE A 220 -14.45 -10.07 5.50
CA PHE A 220 -13.19 -10.15 6.24
C PHE A 220 -12.47 -11.46 5.90
N ILE A 221 -11.16 -11.36 5.63
CA ILE A 221 -10.28 -12.50 5.41
C ILE A 221 -9.34 -12.59 6.61
N PRO A 222 -9.45 -13.63 7.45
CA PRO A 222 -8.50 -13.82 8.54
C PRO A 222 -7.10 -14.08 7.95
N THR A 223 -6.08 -13.44 8.54
CA THR A 223 -4.68 -13.62 8.17
C THR A 223 -3.99 -14.42 9.28
N PRO A 224 -3.77 -15.75 9.10
CA PRO A 224 -3.12 -16.55 10.12
C PRO A 224 -1.72 -16.02 10.42
N VAL A 225 -1.32 -16.07 11.69
CA VAL A 225 0.02 -15.64 12.12
C VAL A 225 1.10 -16.56 11.52
N ARG A 226 2.35 -16.08 11.53
CA ARG A 226 3.53 -16.82 11.04
C ARG A 226 3.42 -17.27 9.58
N PRO A 227 3.29 -16.36 8.61
CA PRO A 227 3.35 -16.69 7.19
C PRO A 227 4.57 -17.57 6.86
N PRO A 228 4.40 -18.79 6.32
CA PRO A 228 5.52 -19.66 5.95
C PRO A 228 6.51 -18.95 5.02
N PHE A 229 5.99 -18.18 4.05
CA PHE A 229 6.79 -17.37 3.13
C PHE A 229 7.78 -16.41 3.81
N VAL A 230 7.49 -15.99 5.05
CA VAL A 230 8.31 -15.06 5.82
C VAL A 230 9.13 -15.82 6.88
N TYR A 231 8.47 -16.66 7.68
CA TYR A 231 9.09 -17.26 8.86
C TYR A 231 9.92 -18.50 8.55
N ASP A 232 9.61 -19.27 7.51
CA ASP A 232 10.42 -20.44 7.16
C ASP A 232 11.82 -20.05 6.68
N ILE A 233 11.96 -18.88 6.05
CA ILE A 233 13.24 -18.29 5.67
C ILE A 233 14.05 -17.90 6.93
N ILE A 234 13.39 -17.24 7.89
CA ILE A 234 14.03 -16.80 9.13
C ILE A 234 14.49 -18.00 9.97
N GLU A 235 13.71 -19.08 9.95
CA GLU A 235 13.97 -20.33 10.67
C GLU A 235 14.95 -21.25 9.94
N GLY A 236 15.38 -20.91 8.72
CA GLY A 236 16.31 -21.72 7.93
C GLY A 236 15.70 -23.03 7.40
N LYS A 237 14.37 -23.18 7.44
CA LYS A 237 13.66 -24.33 6.87
C LYS A 237 13.68 -24.30 5.35
N VAL A 238 13.67 -23.10 4.79
CA VAL A 238 13.79 -22.84 3.37
C VAL A 238 14.97 -21.90 3.21
N GLN A 239 15.92 -22.28 2.35
CA GLN A 239 16.92 -21.31 1.92
C GLN A 239 16.15 -20.18 1.22
N SER A 240 16.42 -18.92 1.59
CA SER A 240 16.04 -17.80 0.73
C SER A 240 16.42 -18.23 -0.68
N PRO A 241 15.50 -18.08 -1.67
CA PRO A 241 15.82 -18.47 -3.04
C PRO A 241 17.23 -17.98 -3.33
N PRO A 242 18.08 -18.77 -4.00
CA PRO A 242 19.28 -18.21 -4.58
C PRO A 242 18.87 -16.88 -5.20
N GLU A 243 19.74 -15.87 -5.20
CA GLU A 243 19.58 -14.86 -6.23
C GLU A 243 19.53 -15.66 -7.54
N GLU A 244 18.34 -16.04 -8.01
CA GLU A 244 18.00 -15.87 -9.39
C GLU A 244 18.39 -14.42 -9.55
N GLN A 245 19.60 -14.24 -10.05
CA GLN A 245 19.87 -13.33 -11.10
C GLN A 245 18.57 -13.23 -11.91
N HIS A 246 17.66 -12.37 -11.43
CA HIS A 246 16.83 -11.52 -12.26
C HIS A 246 17.76 -10.59 -13.08
N GLU A 247 19.05 -10.94 -13.29
CA GLU A 247 19.74 -10.68 -14.53
C GLU A 247 18.85 -11.16 -15.67
N GLU A 248 18.33 -10.17 -16.40
CA GLU A 248 18.19 -10.17 -17.86
C GLU A 248 17.22 -11.17 -18.51
N LYS A 249 16.87 -12.29 -17.88
CA LYS A 249 16.17 -13.40 -18.55
C LYS A 249 14.66 -13.38 -18.34
N GLN A 250 14.15 -12.94 -17.19
CA GLN A 250 12.69 -12.91 -16.93
C GLN A 250 12.04 -11.58 -17.34
N ASN A 251 12.67 -10.43 -17.07
CA ASN A 251 12.16 -9.11 -17.50
C ASN A 251 12.48 -8.78 -18.98
N GLY A 252 12.87 -9.77 -19.80
CA GLY A 252 13.37 -9.53 -21.15
C GLY A 252 14.64 -8.68 -21.18
N ASN A 253 15.16 -8.44 -22.38
CA ASN A 253 16.45 -7.78 -22.69
C ASN A 253 16.49 -6.26 -22.36
N VAL A 254 15.95 -5.90 -21.21
CA VAL A 254 15.62 -4.54 -20.76
C VAL A 254 16.80 -3.94 -19.98
N ALA A 255 17.57 -4.73 -19.24
CA ALA A 255 18.72 -4.28 -18.45
C ALA A 255 19.86 -3.71 -19.31
N LYS A 256 20.08 -4.23 -20.54
CA LYS A 256 21.05 -3.66 -21.49
C LYS A 256 20.77 -2.20 -21.88
N ARG A 257 19.51 -1.75 -21.82
CA ARG A 257 19.15 -0.32 -21.99
C ARG A 257 19.37 0.53 -20.74
N PHE A 258 19.59 -0.09 -19.58
CA PHE A 258 19.73 0.60 -18.30
C PHE A 258 21.18 0.84 -17.86
N ALA A 259 22.10 -0.04 -18.25
CA ALA A 259 23.53 0.10 -17.93
C ALA A 259 24.19 1.35 -18.54
N GLU A 260 23.61 1.92 -19.60
CA GLU A 260 24.15 3.11 -20.29
C GLU A 260 23.82 4.45 -19.59
N LEU A 261 23.06 4.45 -18.48
CA LEU A 261 22.53 5.67 -17.85
C LEU A 261 22.81 5.80 -16.34
N ASP A 262 23.68 4.96 -15.78
CA ASP A 262 23.97 5.01 -14.34
C ASP A 262 24.93 6.17 -13.99
N ILE A 263 24.41 7.12 -13.23
CA ILE A 263 25.21 8.12 -12.50
C ILE A 263 25.67 7.47 -11.18
N GLN A 264 26.98 7.31 -11.02
CA GLN A 264 27.60 6.86 -9.78
C GLN A 264 27.38 7.90 -8.67
N ILE A 265 26.77 7.49 -7.56
CA ILE A 265 26.69 8.30 -6.34
C ILE A 265 27.79 7.80 -5.39
N PRO A 266 28.67 8.68 -4.87
CA PRO A 266 29.72 8.28 -3.95
C PRO A 266 29.17 7.68 -2.65
N VAL A 267 29.85 6.64 -2.20
CA VAL A 267 29.62 5.93 -0.93
C VAL A 267 29.81 6.90 0.25
N GLN A 268 28.84 6.96 1.17
CA GLN A 268 29.09 7.44 2.53
C GLN A 268 29.06 6.24 3.48
N GLU A 269 30.07 6.17 4.34
CA GLU A 269 30.35 5.05 5.25
C GLU A 269 29.16 4.68 6.16
N PRO A 270 29.09 3.41 6.60
CA PRO A 270 28.03 2.94 7.49
C PRO A 270 28.01 3.71 8.82
N ILE A 271 26.79 4.05 9.27
CA ILE A 271 26.47 4.78 10.51
C ILE A 271 27.07 4.14 11.77
N SER A 272 27.48 2.86 11.71
CA SER A 272 28.19 2.18 12.80
C SER A 272 29.52 2.85 13.18
N ALA A 273 30.17 3.56 12.25
CA ALA A 273 31.44 4.24 12.51
C ALA A 273 31.27 5.53 13.34
N MET A 274 30.07 6.15 13.37
CA MET A 274 29.84 7.44 14.04
C MET A 274 29.47 7.33 15.52
N LEU A 275 29.15 6.12 16.02
CA LEU A 275 28.73 5.91 17.41
C LEU A 275 29.86 5.42 18.33
N ALA A 276 31.07 5.19 17.80
CA ALA A 276 32.19 4.59 18.54
C ALA A 276 33.27 5.60 19.01
N GLY A 277 33.10 6.90 18.74
CA GLY A 277 34.13 7.91 19.03
C GLY A 277 33.65 9.01 19.95
N ASN A 278 33.95 8.86 21.25
CA ASN A 278 34.10 9.89 22.29
C ASN A 278 32.99 10.94 22.47
N LEU A 279 32.41 10.99 23.67
CA LEU A 279 32.44 12.17 24.55
C LEU A 279 31.91 11.80 25.95
N ALA A 280 32.73 12.04 26.97
CA ALA A 280 32.32 12.04 28.37
C ALA A 280 31.38 13.23 28.62
N MET A 281 30.26 13.00 29.31
CA MET A 281 29.32 14.05 29.71
C MET A 281 29.65 14.52 31.13
N PRO A 282 29.88 15.83 31.38
CA PRO A 282 29.67 16.39 32.69
C PRO A 282 28.17 16.60 32.93
N ALA A 283 27.76 16.43 34.18
CA ALA A 283 26.43 16.76 34.68
C ALA A 283 26.25 18.28 34.72
N GLU A 284 25.18 18.80 34.12
CA GLU A 284 24.28 19.84 34.66
C GLU A 284 23.18 20.20 33.65
N GLY A 285 22.02 20.58 34.18
CA GLY A 285 20.71 20.41 33.54
C GLY A 285 20.31 21.44 32.47
N SER A 286 19.40 20.98 31.61
CA SER A 286 18.44 21.83 30.91
C SER A 286 17.17 21.02 30.64
N LEU A 287 16.06 21.48 31.21
CA LEU A 287 14.73 20.90 31.10
C LEU A 287 14.10 21.31 29.75
N CYS A 288 13.83 20.34 28.88
CA CYS A 288 12.83 20.48 27.82
C CYS A 288 11.78 19.38 27.99
N SER A 289 10.72 19.73 28.72
CA SER A 289 9.54 18.90 28.91
C SER A 289 8.61 18.99 27.70
N THR A 290 8.20 17.84 27.18
CA THR A 290 7.09 17.71 26.23
C THR A 290 5.76 17.93 26.98
N PRO A 291 4.82 18.78 26.50
CA PRO A 291 3.51 18.88 27.13
C PRO A 291 2.64 17.73 26.64
N SER A 292 2.69 16.61 27.35
CA SER A 292 1.50 15.76 27.50
C SER A 292 0.86 16.14 28.84
N VAL A 293 -0.47 16.11 28.89
CA VAL A 293 -1.37 16.56 29.99
C VAL A 293 -1.84 18.01 29.86
N ARG A 294 -2.96 18.20 29.14
CA ARG A 294 -4.01 19.14 29.55
C ARG A 294 -5.29 18.35 29.80
N GLY A 295 -5.89 18.59 30.97
CA GLY A 295 -7.01 17.84 31.53
C GLY A 295 -8.26 17.86 30.65
N ARG A 296 -9.01 16.76 30.73
CA ARG A 296 -10.37 16.64 30.20
C ARG A 296 -11.30 17.56 30.99
N VAL A 297 -12.22 18.20 30.26
CA VAL A 297 -13.38 18.88 30.87
C VAL A 297 -14.49 17.84 30.97
N ASP A 298 -14.96 17.56 32.19
CA ASP A 298 -16.03 16.60 32.44
C ASP A 298 -17.35 17.02 31.78
N GLY A 299 -18.08 16.06 31.20
CA GLY A 299 -19.51 16.21 30.87
C GLY A 299 -19.93 16.09 29.40
N LYS A 300 -19.09 15.65 28.46
CA LYS A 300 -19.55 15.30 27.08
C LYS A 300 -19.40 13.80 26.81
N ARG A 301 -20.50 13.16 26.38
CA ARG A 301 -20.50 11.76 25.92
C ARG A 301 -19.69 11.64 24.64
N ASP A 302 -18.76 10.70 24.64
CA ASP A 302 -18.02 10.23 23.47
C ASP A 302 -18.83 9.12 22.77
N MET A 303 -19.01 9.21 21.45
CA MET A 303 -19.71 8.20 20.65
C MET A 303 -18.74 7.13 20.07
N GLN A 304 -17.46 7.16 20.43
CA GLN A 304 -16.44 6.26 19.89
C GLN A 304 -15.86 5.26 20.91
N GLU A 305 -16.28 5.28 22.17
CA GLU A 305 -15.97 4.19 23.12
C GLU A 305 -16.99 3.04 23.00
N SER A 306 -16.66 2.05 22.17
CA SER A 306 -17.29 0.72 22.22
C SER A 306 -16.65 -0.07 23.37
N SER A 307 -17.38 -0.29 24.47
CA SER A 307 -16.92 -1.07 25.62
C SER A 307 -17.00 -2.59 25.40
N PHE A 308 -16.31 -3.11 24.38
CA PHE A 308 -16.09 -4.55 24.23
C PHE A 308 -14.62 -4.86 24.51
N SER A 309 -14.35 -5.43 25.69
CA SER A 309 -13.10 -6.09 26.02
C SER A 309 -13.38 -7.58 26.20
N ILE A 310 -12.73 -8.42 25.40
CA ILE A 310 -12.66 -9.87 25.63
C ILE A 310 -11.39 -10.11 26.43
N SER A 311 -11.56 -10.45 27.69
CA SER A 311 -10.56 -11.13 28.53
C SER A 311 -11.32 -12.13 29.39
N GLU A 312 -10.84 -13.38 29.39
CA GLU A 312 -11.42 -14.53 30.08
C GLU A 312 -11.66 -14.26 31.57
N GLU A 313 -12.91 -14.41 32.01
CA GLU A 313 -13.24 -14.82 33.38
C GLU A 313 -14.19 -16.03 33.33
N LEU A 314 -13.71 -17.15 33.85
CA LEU A 314 -14.49 -18.34 34.13
C LEU A 314 -15.56 -18.03 35.20
N ASP A 315 -16.78 -17.85 34.71
CA ASP A 315 -18.05 -18.42 35.17
C ASP A 315 -18.33 -18.51 36.69
N ARG A 316 -19.22 -17.66 37.22
CA ARG A 316 -20.11 -18.00 38.36
C ARG A 316 -21.47 -17.28 38.26
N SER A 317 -22.48 -18.08 37.93
CA SER A 317 -23.88 -18.01 38.40
C SER A 317 -24.60 -16.64 38.41
N GLY A 318 -25.54 -16.47 37.49
CA GLY A 318 -26.63 -15.49 37.61
C GLY A 318 -27.43 -15.37 36.31
N VAL A 319 -28.73 -15.69 36.38
CA VAL A 319 -29.67 -15.59 35.24
C VAL A 319 -29.67 -14.16 34.70
N ARG A 320 -29.10 -13.93 33.52
CA ARG A 320 -29.24 -12.66 32.80
C ARG A 320 -30.54 -12.68 31.99
N ALA A 321 -31.42 -11.73 32.26
CA ALA A 321 -32.67 -11.56 31.53
C ALA A 321 -32.39 -11.27 30.05
N CYS A 322 -32.77 -12.19 29.16
CA CYS A 322 -32.76 -11.95 27.72
C CYS A 322 -34.07 -11.29 27.30
N ILE A 323 -33.99 -10.13 26.65
CA ILE A 323 -35.11 -9.59 25.90
C ILE A 323 -35.20 -10.40 24.59
N LYS A 324 -36.15 -11.33 24.53
CA LYS A 324 -36.53 -12.01 23.29
C LYS A 324 -37.18 -10.98 22.35
N VAL A 325 -36.44 -10.52 21.34
CA VAL A 325 -37.04 -9.85 20.19
C VAL A 325 -37.73 -10.92 19.34
N LYS A 326 -39.06 -10.96 19.39
CA LYS A 326 -39.87 -11.76 18.45
C LYS A 326 -39.86 -11.05 17.11
N ASN A 327 -39.22 -11.62 16.09
CA ASN A 327 -39.50 -11.24 14.70
C ASN A 327 -40.97 -11.57 14.38
N PRO A 328 -41.70 -10.69 13.67
CA PRO A 328 -43.05 -11.00 13.21
C PRO A 328 -43.00 -12.13 12.15
N PRO A 329 -44.04 -13.00 12.08
CA PRO A 329 -44.09 -14.08 11.12
C PRO A 329 -44.60 -13.57 9.76
N GLY A 330 -43.79 -13.68 8.71
CA GLY A 330 -44.22 -13.46 7.34
C GLY A 330 -43.03 -13.17 6.43
N GLY A 331 -42.84 -13.82 5.29
CA GLY A 331 -43.57 -14.87 4.60
C GLY A 331 -42.66 -15.42 3.49
N LYS A 332 -42.94 -16.62 3.00
CA LYS A 332 -42.20 -17.23 1.88
C LYS A 332 -42.37 -16.36 0.63
N SER A 333 -41.28 -15.89 0.02
CA SER A 333 -41.31 -15.46 -1.38
C SER A 333 -40.89 -16.63 -2.27
N SER A 334 -41.87 -17.27 -2.88
CA SER A 334 -41.68 -18.05 -4.10
C SER A 334 -41.81 -17.09 -5.28
N GLY A 335 -40.76 -16.96 -6.08
CA GLY A 335 -40.77 -16.20 -7.32
C GLY A 335 -39.71 -16.73 -8.27
N PHE A 336 -40.16 -17.61 -9.16
CA PHE A 336 -39.47 -17.93 -10.41
C PHE A 336 -39.50 -16.72 -11.35
N TRP A 337 -38.41 -16.60 -12.11
CA TRP A 337 -38.10 -15.86 -13.35
C TRP A 337 -36.91 -14.92 -13.17
#